data_AF-A0A0S7ZEN8-F1
#
_entry.id   AF-A0A0S7ZEN8-F1
#
_cell.length_a   1.000
_cell.length_b   1.000
_cell.length_c   1.000
_cell.angle_alpha   90.00
_cell.angle_beta   90.00
_cell.angle_gamma   90.00
#
_symmetry.space_group_name_H-M   'P 1'
#
loop_
_entity.id
_entity.type
_entity.pdbx_description
1 polymer ?
#
loop_
_entity_poly.entity_id
_entity_poly.type
_entity_poly.pdbx_seq_one_letter_code
_entity_poly.pdbx_strand_id
1 'polypeptide(L)' 'MRSRISFPVFFALLTAVACQGGVSPLSEEDVAANRALTQQFVQHAQQNDWAALTELYTEDCVVMPANEPAIQ' A
#
# COMPACT_ATOMS: atom_id res chain seq x y z
N MET A 1 -27.07 -43.11 -20.83
CA MET A 1 -25.73 -42.51 -20.96
C MET A 1 -25.30 -41.98 -19.60
N ARG A 2 -24.16 -42.46 -19.08
CA ARG A 2 -23.57 -42.10 -17.78
C ARG A 2 -22.79 -40.80 -17.94
N SER A 3 -23.28 -39.68 -17.39
CA SER A 3 -22.48 -38.45 -17.31
C SER A 3 -21.69 -38.46 -16.00
N ARG A 4 -20.40 -38.81 -16.10
CA ARG A 4 -19.42 -38.77 -15.02
C ARG A 4 -18.86 -37.36 -14.95
N ILE A 5 -19.61 -36.40 -14.40
CA ILE A 5 -19.06 -35.08 -14.10
C ILE A 5 -18.53 -35.16 -12.68
N SER A 6 -17.21 -35.32 -12.61
CA SER A 6 -16.41 -35.35 -11.40
C SER A 6 -16.76 -34.17 -10.48
N PHE A 7 -17.31 -34.49 -9.32
CA PHE A 7 -17.65 -33.59 -8.23
C PHE A 7 -16.45 -32.97 -7.44
N PRO A 8 -15.14 -33.29 -7.62
CA PRO A 8 -14.11 -32.80 -6.70
C PRO A 8 -13.48 -31.46 -7.11
N VAL A 9 -13.77 -30.94 -8.31
CA VAL A 9 -13.07 -29.75 -8.83
C VAL A 9 -13.59 -28.45 -8.21
N PHE A 10 -14.88 -28.39 -7.85
CA PHE A 10 -15.47 -27.16 -7.32
C PHE A 10 -15.06 -26.88 -5.86
N PHE A 11 -14.68 -27.91 -5.09
CA PHE A 11 -14.24 -27.76 -3.70
C PHE A 11 -12.76 -27.33 -3.59
N ALA A 12 -11.97 -27.52 -4.64
CA ALA A 12 -10.55 -27.19 -4.67
C ALA A 12 -10.27 -25.68 -4.85
N LEU A 13 -11.27 -24.87 -5.21
CA LEU A 13 -11.07 -23.44 -5.46
C LEU A 13 -11.20 -22.56 -4.18
N LEU A 14 -11.83 -23.08 -3.12
CA LEU A 14 -12.06 -22.33 -1.87
C LEU A 14 -10.84 -22.32 -0.93
N THR A 15 -9.91 -23.26 -1.07
CA THR A 15 -8.73 -23.37 -0.20
C THR A 15 -7.56 -22.48 -0.60
N ALA A 16 -7.60 -21.86 -1.79
CA ALA A 16 -6.53 -20.99 -2.28
C ALA A 16 -6.55 -19.55 -1.70
N VAL A 17 -7.60 -19.14 -0.99
CA VAL A 17 -7.70 -17.79 -0.40
C VAL A 17 -6.94 -17.65 0.92
N ALA A 18 -6.58 -18.77 1.58
CA ALA A 18 -5.97 -18.75 2.91
C ALA A 18 -4.45 -18.43 2.94
N CYS A 19 -3.79 -18.33 1.78
CA CYS A 19 -2.36 -17.98 1.70
C CYS A 19 -2.10 -16.49 1.43
N GLN A 20 -3.12 -15.63 1.53
CA GLN A 20 -2.87 -14.19 1.70
C GLN A 20 -2.45 -13.98 3.16
N GLY A 21 -1.18 -14.24 3.44
CA GLY A 21 -0.58 -13.94 4.75
C GLY A 21 -0.90 -12.50 5.10
N GLY A 22 -1.77 -12.30 6.08
CA GLY A 22 -2.16 -10.97 6.52
C GLY A 22 -0.91 -10.22 6.96
N VAL A 23 -0.69 -9.03 6.39
CA VAL A 23 0.33 -8.12 6.91
C VAL A 23 -0.03 -7.85 8.36
N SER A 24 0.94 -8.01 9.27
CA SER A 24 0.71 -7.69 10.67
C SER A 24 0.33 -6.20 10.78
N PRO A 25 -0.63 -5.84 11.64
CA PRO A 25 -0.95 -4.44 11.86
C PRO A 25 0.30 -3.69 12.35
N LEU A 26 0.44 -2.44 11.93
CA LEU A 26 1.47 -1.54 12.45
C LEU A 26 1.28 -1.31 13.95
N SER A 27 2.37 -0.95 14.64
CA SER A 27 2.28 -0.52 16.04
C SER A 27 1.52 0.82 16.14
N GLU A 28 0.92 1.09 17.31
CA GLU A 28 0.26 2.38 17.54
C GLU A 28 1.24 3.55 17.42
N GLU A 29 2.51 3.34 17.79
CA GLU A 29 3.59 4.31 17.66
C GLU A 29 3.87 4.63 16.18
N ASP A 30 4.01 3.62 15.33
CA ASP A 30 4.25 3.81 13.89
C ASP A 30 3.06 4.51 13.21
N VAL A 31 1.83 4.20 13.63
CA VAL A 31 0.62 4.87 13.13
C VAL A 31 0.61 6.35 13.53
N ALA A 32 0.99 6.67 14.76
CA ALA A 32 1.08 8.05 15.23
C ALA A 32 2.19 8.82 14.49
N ALA A 33 3.36 8.21 14.31
CA ALA A 33 4.48 8.79 13.58
C ALA A 33 4.12 9.09 12.11
N ASN A 34 3.52 8.12 11.40
CA ASN A 34 3.08 8.32 10.02
C ASN A 34 2.03 9.44 9.88
N ARG A 35 1.12 9.53 10.85
CA ARG A 35 0.12 10.61 10.85
C ARG A 35 0.76 11.98 11.02
N ALA A 36 1.72 12.11 11.92
CA ALA A 36 2.45 13.36 12.14
C ALA A 36 3.24 13.78 10.89
N LEU A 37 3.96 12.85 10.25
CA LEU A 37 4.69 13.10 9.01
C LEU A 37 3.74 13.53 7.86
N THR A 38 2.58 12.88 7.74
CA THR A 38 1.58 13.25 6.74
C THR A 38 1.06 14.67 6.96
N GLN A 39 0.86 15.07 8.21
CA GLN A 39 0.43 16.44 8.53
C GLN A 39 1.50 17.47 8.17
N GLN A 40 2.78 17.18 8.48
CA GLN A 40 3.91 18.03 8.09
C GLN A 40 4.01 18.16 6.56
N PHE A 41 3.89 17.05 5.84
CA PHE A 41 3.88 17.04 4.37
C PHE A 41 2.83 17.99 3.81
N VAL A 42 1.58 17.86 4.26
CA VAL A 42 0.48 18.72 3.79
C VAL A 42 0.74 20.19 4.13
N GLN A 43 1.26 20.48 5.32
CA GLN A 43 1.58 21.84 5.73
C GLN A 43 2.65 22.48 4.83
N HIS A 44 3.78 21.81 4.61
CA HIS A 44 4.85 22.31 3.76
C HIS A 44 4.38 22.47 2.30
N ALA A 45 3.60 21.51 1.78
CA ALA A 45 3.02 21.59 0.44
C ALA A 45 2.11 22.82 0.28
N GLN A 46 1.22 23.07 1.25
CA GLN A 46 0.31 24.22 1.22
C GLN A 46 1.05 25.56 1.31
N GLN A 47 2.23 25.58 1.95
CA GLN A 47 3.08 26.75 2.09
C GLN A 47 4.04 26.95 0.90
N ASN A 48 4.07 26.02 -0.06
CA ASN A 48 5.06 25.94 -1.14
C ASN A 48 6.51 25.88 -0.62
N ASP A 49 6.70 25.31 0.58
CA ASP A 49 8.01 25.12 1.19
C ASP A 49 8.63 23.82 0.67
N TRP A 50 9.07 23.86 -0.59
CA TRP A 50 9.58 22.68 -1.28
C TRP A 50 10.87 22.16 -0.66
N ALA A 51 11.70 23.03 -0.08
CA ALA A 51 12.93 22.63 0.58
C ALA A 51 12.64 21.79 1.83
N ALA A 52 11.71 22.23 2.69
CA ALA A 52 11.32 21.41 3.85
C ALA A 52 10.57 20.14 3.43
N LEU A 53 9.78 20.21 2.36
CA LEU A 53 9.04 19.05 1.85
C LEU A 53 9.97 17.95 1.31
N THR A 54 11.10 18.30 0.67
CA THR A 54 12.07 17.30 0.18
C THR A 54 12.77 16.54 1.30
N GLU A 55 12.96 17.15 2.47
CA GLU A 55 13.57 16.50 3.64
C GLU A 55 12.71 15.38 4.23
N LEU A 56 11.42 15.31 3.88
CA LEU A 56 10.52 14.24 4.33
C LEU A 56 10.66 12.95 3.50
N TYR A 57 11.39 12.98 2.40
CA TYR A 57 11.61 11.84 1.53
C TYR A 57 12.95 11.16 1.83
N THR A 58 12.98 9.83 1.68
CA THR A 58 14.24 9.08 1.67
C THR A 58 14.94 9.22 0.33
N GLU A 59 16.25 8.97 0.29
CA GLU A 59 17.05 9.02 -0.95
C GLU A 59 16.50 8.11 -2.06
N ASP A 60 15.90 6.98 -1.68
CA ASP A 60 15.31 6.00 -2.60
C ASP A 60 13.81 6.20 -2.85
N CYS A 61 13.25 7.35 -2.47
CA CYS A 61 11.84 7.67 -2.69
C CYS A 61 11.49 7.62 -4.19
N VAL A 62 10.28 7.15 -4.51
CA VAL A 62 9.69 7.31 -5.84
C VAL A 62 8.35 8.02 -5.67
N VAL A 63 8.19 9.16 -6.34
CA VAL A 63 6.95 9.95 -6.39
C VAL A 63 6.23 9.67 -7.70
N MET A 64 4.92 9.48 -7.66
CA MET A 64 4.09 9.28 -8.85
C MET A 64 2.97 10.33 -8.89
N PRO A 65 3.17 11.45 -9.59
CA PRO A 65 2.11 12.42 -9.77
C PRO A 65 0.97 11.83 -10.61
N ALA A 66 -0.24 12.35 -10.41
CA ALA A 66 -1.42 11.83 -11.10
C ALA A 66 -1.30 12.02 -12.62
N ASN A 67 -1.43 10.92 -13.37
CA ASN A 67 -1.32 10.88 -14.85
C ASN A 67 0.07 11.23 -15.40
N GLU A 68 1.11 11.23 -14.56
CA GLU A 68 2.50 11.46 -14.96
C GLU A 68 3.35 10.21 -14.69
N PRO A 69 4.51 10.07 -15.36
CA PRO A 69 5.45 9.01 -15.02
C PRO A 69 5.97 9.18 -13.58
N ALA A 70 6.38 8.06 -12.99
CA ALA A 70 7.08 8.08 -11.71
C ALA A 70 8.43 8.79 -11.83
N ILE A 71 8.79 9.56 -10.80
CA ILE A 71 10.05 10.29 -10.65
C ILE A 71 10.73 9.87 -9.35
N GLN A 72 12.05 9.99 -9.31
CA GLN A 72 12.89 9.78 -8.13
C GLN A 72 13.62 11.09 -7.85
#